data_AF-A0A8B3N8S6-F1
#
_entry.id   AF-A0A8B3N8S6-F1
#
_cell.length_a   1.000
_cell.length_b   1.000
_cell.length_c   1.000
_cell.angle_alpha   90.00
_cell.angle_beta   90.00
_cell.angle_gamma   90.00
#
_symmetry.space_group_name_H-M   'P 1'
#
loop_
_entity.id
_entity.type
_entity.pdbx_description
1 polymer ?
#
loop_
_entity_poly.entity_id
_entity_poly.type
_entity_poly.pdbx_seq_one_letter_code
_entity_poly.pdbx_strand_id
1 'polypeptide(L)' 'AAATPDDFAILVPSFLLSELKRGFEIGFLLYLPFIVIDLIVTTILMAMGMSMVSPTVISVPFKIFLF' A
#
# COMPACT_ATOMS: atom_id res chain seq x y z
N ALA A 1 1.64 13.22 -39.63
CA ALA A 1 1.87 11.76 -39.71
C ALA A 1 0.82 11.09 -38.86
N ALA A 2 0.03 10.18 -39.42
CA ALA A 2 -0.98 9.44 -38.65
C ALA A 2 -0.25 8.48 -37.71
N ALA A 3 -0.50 8.57 -36.40
CA ALA A 3 0.03 7.62 -35.44
C ALA A 3 -0.51 6.24 -35.79
N THR A 4 0.37 5.34 -36.24
CA THR A 4 0.02 3.94 -36.49
C THR A 4 -0.18 3.24 -35.16
N PRO A 5 -1.16 2.33 -35.02
CA PRO A 5 -1.41 1.58 -33.77
C PRO A 5 -0.17 0.85 -33.23
N ASP A 6 0.77 0.51 -34.11
CA ASP A 6 1.99 -0.24 -33.79
C ASP A 6 3.19 0.66 -33.47
N ASP A 7 2.97 1.96 -33.26
CA ASP A 7 4.06 2.88 -32.90
C ASP A 7 4.53 2.64 -31.46
N PHE A 8 5.68 1.97 -31.33
CA PHE A 8 6.32 1.69 -30.05
C PHE A 8 6.61 2.94 -29.22
N ALA A 9 6.79 4.10 -29.84
CA ALA A 9 6.99 5.36 -29.12
C ALA A 9 5.76 5.78 -28.29
N ILE A 10 4.58 5.26 -28.63
CA ILE A 10 3.31 5.50 -27.92
C ILE A 10 2.93 4.30 -27.06
N LEU A 11 3.09 3.08 -27.59
CA LEU A 11 2.72 1.85 -26.88
C LEU A 11 3.52 1.67 -25.59
N VAL A 12 4.84 1.83 -25.63
CA VAL A 12 5.71 1.62 -24.46
C VAL A 12 5.34 2.53 -23.28
N PRO A 13 5.27 3.87 -23.43
CA PRO A 13 4.90 4.73 -22.30
C PRO A 13 3.46 4.52 -21.83
N SER A 14 2.52 4.20 -22.73
CA SER A 14 1.12 3.92 -22.34
C SER A 14 0.99 2.64 -21.51
N PHE A 15 1.72 1.58 -21.87
CA PHE A 15 1.77 0.33 -21.12
C PHE A 15 2.42 0.52 -19.75
N LEU A 16 3.55 1.24 -19.68
CA LEU A 16 4.20 1.52 -18.40
C LEU A 16 3.27 2.26 -17.44
N LEU A 17 2.51 3.25 -17.94
CA LEU A 17 1.55 3.98 -17.12
C LEU A 17 0.39 3.09 -16.66
N SER A 18 -0.12 2.20 -17.52
CA SER A 18 -1.21 1.29 -17.15
C SER A 18 -0.77 0.25 -16.11
N GLU A 19 0.43 -0.32 -16.26
CA GLU A 19 0.99 -1.27 -15.29
C GLU A 19 1.34 -0.59 -13.98
N LEU A 20 1.88 0.62 -14.00
CA LEU A 20 2.14 1.39 -12.78
C LEU A 20 0.83 1.64 -12.01
N LYS A 21 -0.21 2.09 -12.71
CA LYS A 21 -1.54 2.31 -12.11
C LYS A 21 -2.07 1.02 -11.49
N ARG A 22 -2.03 -0.09 -12.23
CA ARG A 22 -2.50 -1.39 -11.75
C ARG A 22 -1.70 -1.90 -10.56
N GLY A 23 -0.38 -1.71 -10.59
CA GLY A 23 0.51 -2.03 -9.47
C GLY A 23 0.19 -1.22 -8.21
N PHE A 24 -0.09 0.07 -8.34
CA PHE A 24 -0.53 0.91 -7.22
C PHE A 24 -1.90 0.49 -6.67
N GLU A 25 -2.86 0.14 -7.53
CA GLU A 25 -4.18 -0.33 -7.10
C GLU A 25 -4.06 -1.62 -6.26
N ILE A 26 -3.27 -2.60 -6.74
CA ILE A 26 -3.03 -3.85 -6.02
C ILE A 26 -2.27 -3.57 -4.71
N GLY A 27 -1.19 -2.79 -4.77
CA GLY A 27 -0.40 -2.46 -3.58
C GLY A 27 -1.21 -1.72 -2.51
N PHE A 28 -2.09 -0.80 -2.92
CA PHE A 28 -2.99 -0.09 -2.01
C PHE A 28 -3.97 -1.04 -1.32
N LEU A 29 -4.63 -1.92 -2.08
CA LEU A 29 -5.58 -2.89 -1.52
C LEU A 29 -4.89 -3.87 -0.55
N LEU A 30 -3.67 -4.32 -0.87
CA LEU A 30 -2.88 -5.17 0.04
C LEU A 30 -2.42 -4.42 1.29
N TYR A 31 -2.19 -3.11 1.20
CA TYR A 31 -1.72 -2.30 2.33
C TYR A 31 -2.84 -1.87 3.30
N LEU A 32 -4.09 -1.77 2.82
CA LEU A 32 -5.26 -1.41 3.63
C LEU A 32 -5.40 -2.18 4.97
N PRO A 33 -5.35 -3.53 5.01
CA PRO A 33 -5.51 -4.25 6.28
C PRO A 33 -4.38 -3.96 7.28
N PHE A 34 -3.16 -3.70 6.80
CA PHE A 34 -2.04 -3.33 7.66
C PHE A 34 -2.22 -1.94 8.28
N ILE A 35 -2.79 -0.98 7.54
CA ILE A 35 -3.18 0.34 8.07
C ILE A 35 -4.21 0.18 9.19
N VAL A 36 -5.20 -0.70 8.99
CA VAL A 36 -6.23 -0.96 10.01
C VAL A 36 -5.61 -1.49 11.30
N ILE A 37 -4.67 -2.44 11.21
CA ILE A 37 -3.94 -2.95 12.39
C ILE A 37 -3.20 -1.81 13.10
N ASP A 38 -2.47 -0.98 12.36
CA ASP A 38 -1.70 0.12 12.95
C ASP A 38 -2.59 1.14 13.67
N LEU A 39 -3.74 1.48 13.08
CA LEU A 39 -4.70 2.38 13.68
C LEU A 39 -5.30 1.79 14.96
N ILE A 40 -5.72 0.52 14.92
CA ILE A 40 -6.28 -0.18 16.08
C ILE A 40 -5.25 -0.24 17.21
N VAL A 41 -4.03 -0.72 16.94
CA VAL A 41 -2.97 -0.82 17.96
C VAL A 41 -2.66 0.55 18.57
N THR A 42 -2.58 1.60 17.76
CA THR A 42 -2.34 2.96 18.24
C THR A 42 -3.48 3.45 19.13
N THR A 43 -4.74 3.23 18.76
CA THR A 43 -5.89 3.65 19.59
C THR A 43 -5.93 2.92 20.94
N ILE A 44 -5.61 1.62 20.98
CA ILE A 44 -5.54 0.84 22.22
C ILE A 44 -4.40 1.35 23.12
N LEU A 45 -3.21 1.59 22.56
CA LEU A 45 -2.07 2.10 23.32
C LEU A 45 -2.33 3.49 23.90
N MET A 46 -2.96 4.38 23.12
CA MET A 46 -3.36 5.70 23.59
C MET A 46 -4.42 5.60 24.70
N ALA A 47 -5.40 4.69 24.58
CA ALA A 47 -6.40 4.45 25.61
C ALA A 47 -5.78 3.92 26.93
N MET A 48 -4.68 3.17 26.85
CA MET A 48 -3.93 2.69 28.02
C MET A 48 -2.99 3.75 28.63
N GLY A 49 -2.89 4.94 28.05
CA GLY A 49 -1.95 5.98 28.49
C GLY A 49 -0.48 5.68 28.18
N MET A 50 -0.20 4.68 27.32
CA MET A 50 1.16 4.23 27.01
C MET A 50 1.69 4.93 25.76
N SER A 51 1.99 6.23 25.87
CA SER A 51 2.55 7.03 24.76
C SER A 51 4.02 6.71 24.46
N MET A 52 4.72 6.07 25.40
CA MET A 52 6.16 5.83 25.31
C MET A 52 6.53 4.52 24.58
N VAL A 53 5.55 3.65 24.35
CA VAL A 53 5.75 2.40 23.60
C VAL A 53 5.42 2.68 22.14
N SER A 54 6.36 2.38 21.24
CA SER A 54 6.13 2.53 19.79
C SER A 54 5.04 1.55 19.33
N PRO A 55 3.91 2.04 18.77
CA PRO A 55 2.85 1.18 18.25
C PRO A 55 3.35 0.21 17.18
N THR A 56 4.38 0.60 16.44
CA THR A 56 4.97 -0.23 15.38
C THR A 56 5.49 -1.55 15.91
N VAL A 57 6.18 -1.56 17.06
CA VAL A 57 6.75 -2.79 17.64
C VAL A 57 5.66 -3.79 18.01
N ILE A 58 4.52 -3.30 18.48
CA ILE A 58 3.37 -4.13 18.83
C ILE A 58 2.63 -4.57 17.58
N SER A 59 2.49 -3.71 16.56
CA SER A 59 1.79 -4.03 15.30
C SER A 59 2.48 -5.11 14.46
N VAL A 60 3.82 -5.16 14.44
CA VAL A 60 4.61 -6.05 13.57
C VAL A 60 4.23 -7.53 13.70
N PRO A 61 4.18 -8.14 14.90
CA PRO A 61 3.75 -9.54 15.03
C PRO A 61 2.31 -9.78 14.53
N PHE A 62 1.38 -8.84 14.73
CA PHE A 62 0.02 -8.95 14.18
C PHE A 62 0.00 -8.88 12.65
N LYS A 63 0.83 -8.02 12.05
CA LYS A 63 0.99 -7.95 10.59
C LYS A 63 1.52 -9.25 10.01
N ILE A 64 2.50 -9.87 10.68
CA ILE A 64 3.08 -11.16 10.27
C ILE A 64 2.07 -12.31 10.42
N PHE A 65 1.22 -12.27 11.46
CA PHE A 65 0.16 -13.27 11.63
C PHE A 65 -0.94 -13.18 10.56
N LEU A 66 -1.26 -11.98 10.10
CA LEU A 66 -2.27 -11.75 9.05
C LEU A 66 -1.76 -12.11 7.64
N PHE A 67 -0.45 -11.95 7.42
CA PHE A 67 0.20 -12.23 6.14
C PHE A 67 0.34 -13.73 5.88
#